data_AF-A0A7J6QLJ6-F1
#
_entry.id   AF-A0A7J6QLJ6-F1
#
_cell.length_a   1.000
_cell.length_b   1.000
_cell.length_c   1.000
_cell.angle_alpha   90.00
_cell.angle_beta   90.00
_cell.angle_gamma   90.00
#
_symmetry.space_group_name_H-M   'P 1'
#
loop_
_entity.id
_entity.type
_entity.pdbx_description
1 polymer ?
#
loop_
_entity_poly.entity_id
_entity_poly.type
_entity_poly.pdbx_seq_one_letter_code
_entity_poly.pdbx_strand_id
1 'polypeptide(L)'
;MPDLPSNLVVFVIGATGVGKTKMAIDLAGQLDGEIVGADSIQIYRGFDVASAKPTKEQMASVPHHLVDCIDAREEYNVSRYVREATGKIQEIQARGRTPIVVGGTVQYVTALLWPMSAVEHSDAVPSTRSSDEDTPSSVGSCGPLYEELRAVNPTAAAKLHPHDVRRIK
;
A
#
# COMPACT_ATOMS: atom_id res chain seq x y z
N MET A 1 24.15 -21.62 5.36
CA MET A 1 23.01 -20.71 5.58
C MET A 1 22.06 -21.37 6.57
N PRO A 2 21.37 -20.61 7.43
CA PRO A 2 20.36 -21.20 8.32
C PRO A 2 19.27 -21.90 7.49
N ASP A 3 18.75 -23.01 8.02
CA ASP A 3 17.61 -23.71 7.44
C ASP A 3 16.35 -22.87 7.70
N LEU A 4 15.91 -22.12 6.70
CA LEU A 4 14.77 -21.20 6.78
C LEU A 4 13.53 -21.88 6.23
N PRO A 5 12.34 -21.61 6.80
CA PRO A 5 11.11 -22.21 6.31
C PRO A 5 10.81 -21.72 4.88
N SER A 6 10.29 -22.61 4.04
CA SER A 6 10.02 -22.34 2.63
C SER A 6 8.95 -21.26 2.39
N ASN A 7 8.14 -20.94 3.41
CA ASN A 7 7.13 -19.89 3.38
C ASN A 7 7.58 -18.59 4.08
N LEU A 8 8.87 -18.41 4.34
CA LEU A 8 9.39 -17.20 4.96
C LEU A 8 9.07 -15.97 4.10
N VAL A 9 8.64 -14.89 4.77
CA VAL A 9 8.55 -13.55 4.21
C VAL A 9 9.19 -12.60 5.23
N VAL A 10 10.12 -11.77 4.79
CA VAL A 10 10.80 -10.81 5.65
C VAL A 10 10.22 -9.42 5.45
N PHE A 11 9.98 -8.70 6.54
CA PHE A 11 9.47 -7.33 6.50
C PHE A 11 10.52 -6.35 7.05
N VAL A 12 10.90 -5.36 6.24
CA VAL A 12 11.78 -4.25 6.62
C VAL A 12 10.96 -2.97 6.62
N ILE A 13 10.42 -2.62 7.80
CA ILE A 13 9.44 -1.53 7.98
C ILE A 13 10.06 -0.41 8.81
N GLY A 14 9.72 0.84 8.48
CA GLY A 14 10.13 2.00 9.29
C GLY A 14 9.91 3.34 8.59
N ALA A 15 10.15 4.43 9.31
CA ALA A 15 9.97 5.80 8.81
C ALA A 15 10.87 6.11 7.60
N THR A 16 10.52 7.15 6.83
CA THR A 16 11.36 7.64 5.72
C THR A 16 12.72 8.11 6.23
N GLY A 17 13.79 7.87 5.48
CA GLY A 17 15.15 8.32 5.82
C GLY A 17 15.94 7.43 6.79
N VAL A 18 15.36 6.37 7.37
CA VAL A 18 16.07 5.49 8.33
C VAL A 18 16.98 4.42 7.69
N GLY A 19 17.20 4.47 6.38
CA GLY A 19 18.13 3.57 5.69
C GLY A 19 17.58 2.19 5.27
N LYS A 20 16.25 2.01 5.23
CA LYS A 20 15.58 0.73 4.90
C LYS A 20 16.05 0.10 3.59
N THR A 21 16.17 0.90 2.53
CA THR A 21 16.58 0.42 1.20
C THR A 21 17.93 -0.28 1.25
N LYS A 22 18.92 0.35 1.90
CA LYS A 22 20.26 -0.23 2.04
C LYS A 22 20.21 -1.55 2.81
N MET A 23 19.54 -1.55 3.96
CA MET A 23 19.40 -2.75 4.79
C MET A 23 18.72 -3.89 4.02
N ALA A 24 17.69 -3.59 3.24
CA ALA A 24 16.97 -4.60 2.47
C ALA A 24 17.81 -5.20 1.34
N ILE A 25 18.61 -4.39 0.65
CA ILE A 25 19.53 -4.87 -0.40
C ILE A 25 20.61 -5.77 0.21
N ASP A 26 21.21 -5.34 1.32
CA ASP A 26 22.22 -6.13 2.04
C ASP A 26 21.64 -7.47 2.52
N LEU A 27 20.39 -7.47 2.97
CA LEU A 27 19.67 -8.67 3.41
C LEU A 27 19.30 -9.58 2.24
N ALA A 28 18.84 -9.02 1.12
CA ALA A 28 18.52 -9.78 -0.08
C ALA A 28 19.74 -10.52 -0.62
N GLY A 29 20.92 -9.88 -0.64
CA GLY A 29 22.17 -10.54 -1.02
C GLY A 29 22.54 -11.73 -0.11
N GLN A 30 22.18 -11.68 1.17
CA GLN A 30 22.45 -12.74 2.13
C GLN A 30 21.41 -13.86 2.15
N LEU A 31 20.20 -13.64 1.61
CA LEU A 31 19.08 -14.59 1.65
C LEU A 31 18.68 -15.13 0.26
N ASP A 32 19.47 -14.82 -0.77
CA ASP A 32 19.07 -14.98 -2.19
C ASP A 32 17.65 -14.44 -2.41
N GLY A 33 17.43 -13.22 -1.94
CA GLY A 33 16.13 -12.59 -1.82
C GLY A 33 15.80 -11.62 -2.95
N GLU A 34 14.52 -11.27 -3.03
CA GLU A 34 13.99 -10.25 -3.94
C GLU A 34 13.12 -9.26 -3.15
N ILE A 35 13.15 -7.98 -3.53
CA ILE A 35 12.49 -6.90 -2.80
C ILE A 35 11.09 -6.65 -3.35
N VAL A 36 10.10 -6.53 -2.47
CA VAL A 36 8.73 -6.10 -2.78
C VAL A 36 8.47 -4.76 -2.10
N GLY A 37 8.25 -3.71 -2.87
CA GLY A 37 7.98 -2.36 -2.37
C GLY A 37 6.68 -2.30 -1.55
N ALA A 38 6.68 -1.51 -0.48
CA ALA A 38 5.53 -1.22 0.38
C ALA A 38 5.45 0.29 0.69
N ASP A 39 5.68 1.11 -0.34
CA ASP A 39 5.66 2.56 -0.27
C ASP A 39 4.74 3.12 -1.38
N SER A 40 3.72 3.86 -0.95
CA SER A 40 2.66 4.37 -1.82
C SER A 40 3.13 5.50 -2.75
N ILE A 41 4.32 6.05 -2.57
CA ILE A 41 4.89 7.07 -3.45
C ILE A 41 5.94 6.46 -4.37
N GLN A 42 6.81 5.58 -3.86
CA GLN A 42 7.88 4.96 -4.66
C GLN A 42 7.36 4.02 -5.76
N ILE A 43 6.11 3.59 -5.66
CA ILE A 43 5.47 2.77 -6.70
C ILE A 43 5.27 3.51 -8.03
N TYR A 44 5.15 4.84 -7.99
CA TYR A 44 4.89 5.66 -9.17
C TYR A 44 6.15 6.03 -9.94
N ARG A 45 6.03 6.08 -11.27
CA ARG A 45 7.08 6.50 -12.19
C ARG A 45 7.36 8.00 -12.13
N GLY A 46 8.63 8.36 -12.24
CA GLY A 46 9.08 9.75 -12.40
C GLY A 46 9.18 10.59 -11.11
N PHE A 47 8.86 10.03 -9.94
CA PHE A 47 8.94 10.73 -8.64
C PHE A 47 10.19 10.38 -7.83
N ASP A 48 11.35 10.24 -8.48
CA ASP A 48 12.52 9.59 -7.87
C ASP A 48 13.12 10.36 -6.68
N VAL A 49 13.29 11.68 -6.83
CA VAL A 49 13.96 12.52 -5.82
C VAL A 49 13.12 12.69 -4.57
N ALA A 50 11.85 13.08 -4.73
CA ALA A 50 10.96 13.37 -3.60
C ALA A 50 10.55 12.12 -2.81
N SER A 51 10.56 10.95 -3.46
CA SER A 51 10.16 9.69 -2.83
C SER A 51 11.32 8.92 -2.20
N ALA A 52 12.56 9.43 -2.31
CA ALA A 52 13.77 8.72 -1.90
C ALA A 52 13.84 7.28 -2.47
N LYS A 53 13.46 7.14 -3.76
CA LYS A 53 13.42 5.86 -4.46
C LYS A 53 14.82 5.23 -4.50
N PRO A 54 14.94 3.89 -4.46
CA PRO A 54 16.21 3.22 -4.72
C PRO A 54 16.81 3.70 -6.05
N THR A 55 18.12 3.92 -6.09
CA THR A 55 18.79 4.33 -7.33
C THR A 55 18.78 3.21 -8.36
N LYS A 56 19.06 3.52 -9.63
CA LYS A 56 19.13 2.50 -10.69
C LYS A 56 20.19 1.44 -10.40
N GLU A 57 21.31 1.84 -9.81
CA GLU A 57 22.39 0.94 -9.40
C GLU A 57 21.93 -0.01 -8.27
N GLN A 58 21.16 0.51 -7.31
CA GLN A 58 20.55 -0.28 -6.24
C GLN A 58 19.47 -1.24 -6.77
N MET A 59 18.66 -0.80 -7.74
CA MET A 59 17.67 -1.66 -8.39
C MET A 59 18.30 -2.72 -9.29
N ALA A 60 19.50 -2.48 -9.82
CA ALA A 60 20.25 -3.44 -10.62
C ALA A 60 20.97 -4.50 -9.79
N SER A 61 21.27 -4.24 -8.51
CA SER A 61 21.97 -5.21 -7.65
C SER A 61 21.07 -6.34 -7.16
N VAL A 62 19.77 -6.06 -6.96
CA VAL A 62 18.76 -7.01 -6.49
C VAL A 62 17.43 -6.72 -7.20
N PRO A 63 16.66 -7.74 -7.63
CA PRO A 63 15.33 -7.49 -8.20
C PRO A 63 14.41 -6.72 -7.24
N HIS A 64 13.83 -5.63 -7.73
CA HIS A 64 12.82 -4.83 -7.04
C HIS A 64 11.47 -4.95 -7.75
N HIS A 65 10.43 -5.30 -7.01
CA HIS A 65 9.04 -5.38 -7.44
C HIS A 65 8.24 -4.25 -6.80
N LEU A 66 7.17 -3.80 -7.45
CA LEU A 66 6.27 -2.75 -6.94
C LEU A 66 6.98 -1.44 -6.58
N VAL A 67 8.02 -1.11 -7.34
CA VAL A 67 8.75 0.16 -7.30
C VAL A 67 8.84 0.65 -8.74
N ASP A 68 8.55 1.93 -8.98
CA ASP A 68 8.64 2.54 -10.32
C ASP A 68 7.79 1.83 -11.41
N CYS A 69 6.67 1.23 -11.03
CA CYS A 69 5.91 0.33 -11.91
C CYS A 69 4.57 0.87 -12.40
N ILE A 70 4.07 1.97 -11.82
CA ILE A 70 2.75 2.55 -12.12
C ILE A 70 2.89 3.97 -12.69
N ASP A 71 2.06 4.36 -13.67
CA ASP A 71 2.04 5.74 -14.17
C ASP A 71 1.50 6.71 -13.10
N ALA A 72 2.03 7.93 -13.06
CA ALA A 72 1.63 8.98 -12.11
C ALA A 72 0.13 9.31 -12.12
N ARG A 73 -0.57 9.03 -13.24
CA ARG A 73 -2.00 9.31 -13.41
C ARG A 73 -2.89 8.12 -13.07
N GLU A 74 -2.32 6.95 -12.86
CA GLU A 74 -3.09 5.76 -12.51
C GLU A 74 -3.51 5.79 -11.04
N GLU A 75 -4.75 5.40 -10.75
CA GLU A 75 -5.17 5.17 -9.38
C GLU A 75 -4.55 3.87 -8.83
N TYR A 76 -3.97 3.96 -7.64
CA TYR A 76 -3.40 2.83 -6.94
C TYR A 76 -3.87 2.78 -5.47
N ASN A 77 -4.67 1.76 -5.14
CA ASN A 77 -5.29 1.61 -3.83
C ASN A 77 -4.73 0.40 -3.05
N VAL A 78 -5.13 0.28 -1.78
CA VAL A 78 -4.66 -0.79 -0.88
C VAL A 78 -5.08 -2.20 -1.35
N SER A 79 -6.28 -2.36 -1.92
CA SER A 79 -6.74 -3.66 -2.43
C SER A 79 -5.89 -4.14 -3.61
N ARG A 80 -5.58 -3.24 -4.55
CA ARG A 80 -4.67 -3.49 -5.67
C ARG A 80 -3.27 -3.84 -5.16
N TYR A 81 -2.76 -3.06 -4.20
CA TYR A 81 -1.48 -3.35 -3.56
C TYR A 81 -1.41 -4.78 -3.00
N VAL A 82 -2.38 -5.16 -2.15
CA VAL A 82 -2.40 -6.48 -1.50
C VAL A 82 -2.43 -7.59 -2.54
N ARG A 83 -3.26 -7.46 -3.58
CA ARG A 83 -3.34 -8.45 -4.67
C ARG A 83 -2.00 -8.59 -5.40
N GLU A 84 -1.41 -7.49 -5.82
CA GLU A 84 -0.16 -7.51 -6.59
C GLU A 84 1.03 -7.96 -5.72
N ALA A 85 1.13 -7.47 -4.48
CA ALA A 85 2.19 -7.85 -3.54
C ALA A 85 2.11 -9.33 -3.17
N THR A 86 0.91 -9.86 -2.92
CA THR A 86 0.71 -11.30 -2.66
C THR A 86 1.15 -12.13 -3.86
N GLY A 87 0.80 -11.72 -5.08
CA GLY A 87 1.25 -12.39 -6.30
C GLY A 87 2.78 -12.40 -6.42
N LYS A 88 3.44 -11.25 -6.17
CA LYS A 88 4.91 -11.17 -6.20
C LYS A 88 5.59 -12.02 -5.13
N ILE A 89 5.05 -12.05 -3.92
CA ILE A 89 5.55 -12.93 -2.85
C ILE A 89 5.50 -14.40 -3.29
N GLN A 90 4.37 -14.84 -3.85
CA GLN A 90 4.20 -16.21 -4.33
C GLN A 90 5.14 -16.55 -5.50
N GLU A 91 5.28 -15.63 -6.46
CA GLU A 91 6.21 -15.78 -7.59
C GLU A 91 7.67 -15.93 -7.12
N ILE A 92 8.10 -15.12 -6.13
CA ILE A 92 9.45 -15.18 -5.57
C ILE A 92 9.67 -16.51 -4.84
N GLN A 93 8.72 -16.93 -4.01
CA GLN A 93 8.79 -18.21 -3.29
C GLN A 93 8.80 -19.41 -4.25
N ALA A 94 8.04 -19.35 -5.35
CA ALA A 94 8.04 -20.39 -6.38
C ALA A 94 9.40 -20.53 -7.10
N ARG A 95 10.22 -19.47 -7.13
CA ARG A 95 11.61 -19.51 -7.60
C ARG A 95 12.61 -20.03 -6.53
N GLY A 96 12.14 -20.38 -5.34
CA GLY A 96 12.99 -20.79 -4.22
C GLY A 96 13.73 -19.63 -3.54
N ARG A 97 13.28 -18.39 -3.76
CA ARG A 97 13.91 -17.17 -3.25
C ARG A 97 13.15 -16.58 -2.07
N THR A 98 13.83 -15.73 -1.30
CA THR A 98 13.23 -15.09 -0.12
C THR A 98 12.57 -13.75 -0.48
N PRO A 99 11.24 -13.60 -0.35
CA PRO A 99 10.60 -12.30 -0.52
C PRO A 99 10.87 -11.37 0.68
N ILE A 100 11.30 -10.14 0.39
CA ILE A 100 11.60 -9.10 1.37
C ILE A 100 10.71 -7.89 1.08
N VAL A 101 9.69 -7.68 1.92
CA VAL A 101 8.77 -6.54 1.83
C VAL A 101 9.41 -5.33 2.49
N VAL A 102 9.57 -4.22 1.77
CA VAL A 102 10.31 -3.03 2.22
C VAL A 102 9.47 -1.79 2.05
N GLY A 103 9.27 -1.02 3.13
CA GLY A 103 8.54 0.23 3.01
C GLY A 103 8.11 0.84 4.33
N GLY A 104 7.19 1.79 4.24
CA GLY A 104 6.70 2.58 5.39
C GLY A 104 5.22 2.93 5.32
N THR A 105 4.52 2.58 4.23
CA THR A 105 3.08 2.83 4.14
C THR A 105 2.34 1.85 5.06
N VAL A 106 1.98 2.33 6.25
CA VAL A 106 1.33 1.52 7.30
C VAL A 106 0.12 0.77 6.75
N GLN A 107 -0.73 1.42 5.95
CA GLN A 107 -1.92 0.77 5.38
C GLN A 107 -1.58 -0.44 4.50
N TYR A 108 -0.53 -0.36 3.70
CA TYR A 108 -0.09 -1.45 2.82
C TYR A 108 0.43 -2.62 3.64
N VAL A 109 1.33 -2.33 4.58
CA VAL A 109 1.93 -3.32 5.47
C VAL A 109 0.87 -4.01 6.34
N THR A 110 -0.02 -3.23 6.97
CA THR A 110 -1.10 -3.77 7.80
C THR A 110 -2.06 -4.64 7.00
N ALA A 111 -2.48 -4.20 5.81
CA ALA A 111 -3.40 -4.98 4.98
C ALA A 111 -2.78 -6.29 4.48
N LEU A 112 -1.48 -6.30 4.21
CA LEU A 112 -0.76 -7.50 3.79
C LEU A 112 -0.53 -8.50 4.95
N LEU A 113 -0.25 -7.99 6.16
CA LEU A 113 -0.04 -8.83 7.36
C LEU A 113 -1.35 -9.36 7.97
N TRP A 114 -2.41 -8.56 7.93
CA TRP A 114 -3.71 -8.90 8.52
C TRP A 114 -4.85 -8.73 7.52
N PRO A 115 -5.05 -9.70 6.61
CA PRO A 115 -6.09 -9.64 5.58
C PRO A 115 -7.51 -9.43 6.14
N MET A 116 -7.82 -9.96 7.32
CA MET A 116 -9.14 -9.79 7.96
C MET A 116 -9.39 -8.38 8.53
N SER A 117 -8.35 -7.54 8.66
CA SER A 117 -8.48 -6.15 9.11
C SER A 117 -8.70 -5.17 7.94
N ALA A 118 -8.42 -5.62 6.71
CA ALA A 118 -8.85 -4.94 5.49
C ALA A 118 -10.34 -5.22 5.30
N VAL A 119 -11.18 -4.62 6.16
CA VAL A 119 -12.61 -4.51 5.91
C VAL A 119 -12.76 -4.04 4.48
N GLU A 120 -13.46 -4.87 3.71
CA GLU A 120 -13.80 -4.77 2.30
C GLU A 120 -13.64 -3.35 1.76
N HIS A 121 -12.44 -3.02 1.29
CA HIS A 121 -12.31 -1.94 0.31
C HIS A 121 -12.81 -2.57 -0.98
N SER A 122 -14.13 -2.71 -1.07
CA SER A 122 -14.84 -3.27 -2.21
C SER A 122 -14.20 -2.72 -3.46
N ASP A 123 -13.75 -3.60 -4.35
CA ASP A 123 -13.56 -3.25 -5.75
C ASP A 123 -14.77 -2.42 -6.13
N ALA A 124 -14.50 -1.18 -6.55
CA ALA A 124 -15.50 -0.15 -6.73
C ALA A 124 -16.85 -0.74 -7.18
N VAL A 125 -17.87 -0.65 -6.32
CA VAL A 125 -19.20 -0.41 -6.88
C VAL A 125 -18.96 0.81 -7.77
N PRO A 126 -19.24 0.75 -9.09
CA PRO A 126 -19.18 1.95 -9.89
C PRO A 126 -20.10 2.92 -9.16
N SER A 127 -19.49 3.88 -8.48
CA SER A 127 -20.23 5.00 -7.94
C SER A 127 -21.06 5.44 -9.12
N THR A 128 -22.36 5.54 -8.93
CA THR A 128 -23.18 6.50 -9.64
C THR A 128 -22.53 7.89 -9.44
N ARG A 129 -21.36 8.10 -10.05
CA ARG A 129 -20.77 9.38 -10.44
C ARG A 129 -21.59 9.81 -11.66
N SER A 130 -22.90 9.90 -11.48
CA SER A 130 -23.74 10.68 -12.34
C SER A 130 -23.55 12.12 -11.89
N SER A 131 -22.76 12.85 -12.66
CA SER A 131 -23.02 14.26 -13.02
C SER A 131 -23.05 15.35 -11.95
N ASP A 132 -22.73 15.09 -10.68
CA ASP A 132 -22.79 16.13 -9.64
C ASP A 132 -21.41 16.72 -9.27
N GLU A 133 -20.43 16.67 -10.18
CA GLU A 133 -19.13 17.35 -10.00
C GLU A 133 -19.17 18.87 -10.23
N ASP A 134 -20.32 19.44 -10.64
CA ASP A 134 -20.49 20.88 -10.91
C ASP A 134 -21.19 21.65 -9.79
N THR A 135 -21.10 21.20 -8.53
CA THR A 135 -21.43 22.07 -7.40
C THR A 135 -20.16 22.43 -6.65
N PRO A 136 -19.74 23.72 -6.62
CA PRO A 136 -18.65 24.14 -5.76
C PRO A 136 -19.09 23.87 -4.33
N SER A 137 -18.54 22.79 -3.75
CA SER A 137 -18.84 22.35 -2.40
C SER A 137 -18.46 23.49 -1.47
N SER A 138 -19.46 24.20 -0.98
CA SER A 138 -19.30 25.13 0.13
C SER A 138 -18.55 24.39 1.23
N VAL A 139 -17.44 24.98 1.64
CA VAL A 139 -16.70 24.66 2.85
C VAL A 139 -17.70 24.34 3.97
N GLY A 140 -17.73 23.09 4.46
CA GLY A 140 -17.94 22.89 5.89
C GLY A 140 -19.03 21.96 6.43
N SER A 141 -19.93 21.32 5.67
CA SER A 141 -20.93 20.44 6.33
C SER A 141 -21.06 19.05 5.72
N CYS A 142 -20.46 18.08 6.40
CA CYS A 142 -20.76 16.65 6.28
C CYS A 142 -21.87 16.22 7.26
N GLY A 143 -22.50 17.19 7.95
CA GLY A 143 -23.56 16.95 8.94
C GLY A 143 -24.72 16.10 8.42
N PRO A 144 -25.31 16.39 7.24
CA PRO A 144 -26.41 15.60 6.71
C PRO A 144 -26.02 14.15 6.42
N LEU A 145 -24.84 13.94 5.82
CA LEU A 145 -24.34 12.61 5.48
C LEU A 145 -23.98 11.80 6.74
N TYR A 146 -23.45 12.47 7.77
CA TYR A 146 -23.19 11.84 9.07
C TYR A 146 -24.49 11.46 9.80
N GLU A 147 -25.55 12.26 9.68
CA GLU A 147 -26.87 11.92 10.23
C GLU A 147 -27.50 10.72 9.52
N GLU A 148 -27.38 10.65 8.19
CA GLU A 148 -27.78 9.48 7.41
C GLU A 148 -27.00 8.23 7.84
N LEU A 149 -25.66 8.34 7.96
CA LEU A 149 -24.82 7.25 8.44
C LEU A 149 -25.22 6.82 9.86
N ARG A 150 -25.52 7.76 10.74
CA ARG A 150 -25.95 7.47 12.11
C ARG A 150 -27.30 6.75 12.15
N ALA A 151 -28.21 7.08 11.24
CA ALA A 151 -29.51 6.42 11.14
C ALA A 151 -29.40 4.98 10.64
N VAL A 152 -28.49 4.71 9.68
CA VAL A 152 -28.32 3.39 9.06
C VAL A 152 -27.35 2.49 9.83
N ASN A 153 -26.23 3.05 10.31
CA ASN A 153 -25.18 2.33 11.02
C ASN A 153 -24.60 3.15 12.19
N PRO A 154 -25.32 3.19 13.34
CA PRO A 154 -24.92 3.98 14.50
C PRO A 154 -23.58 3.53 15.10
N THR A 155 -23.23 2.25 14.98
CA THR A 155 -21.95 1.72 15.47
C THR A 155 -20.76 2.21 14.66
N ALA A 156 -20.90 2.32 13.33
CA ALA A 156 -19.88 2.91 12.47
C ALA A 156 -19.78 4.43 12.66
N ALA A 157 -20.92 5.12 12.73
CA ALA A 157 -20.95 6.57 12.97
C ALA A 157 -20.23 6.95 14.27
N ALA A 158 -20.42 6.21 15.35
CA ALA A 158 -19.77 6.46 16.64
C ALA A 158 -18.22 6.37 16.59
N LYS A 159 -17.65 5.73 15.57
CA LYS A 159 -16.19 5.60 15.39
C LYS A 159 -15.60 6.67 14.47
N LEU A 160 -16.45 7.47 13.82
CA LEU A 160 -16.04 8.47 12.82
C LEU A 160 -16.30 9.87 13.34
N HIS A 161 -15.38 10.80 13.04
CA HIS A 161 -15.61 12.20 13.35
C HIS A 161 -16.59 12.79 12.32
N PRO A 162 -17.58 13.62 12.70
CA PRO A 162 -18.58 14.17 11.77
C PRO A 162 -18.03 14.99 10.59
N HIS A 163 -16.76 15.39 10.65
CA HIS A 163 -16.06 16.11 9.59
C HIS A 163 -15.09 15.24 8.78
N ASP A 164 -15.02 13.93 9.05
CA ASP A 164 -14.20 12.99 8.27
C ASP A 164 -14.94 12.60 6.97
N VAL A 165 -15.12 13.59 6.09
CA VAL A 165 -15.93 13.50 4.86
C VAL A 165 -15.52 12.31 3.99
N ARG A 166 -14.23 11.95 4.00
CA ARG A 166 -13.69 10.85 3.20
C ARG A 166 -14.10 9.48 3.72
N ARG A 167 -14.35 9.33 5.02
CA ARG A 167 -14.78 8.06 5.63
C ARG A 167 -16.29 7.97 5.83
N ILE A 168 -17.00 9.10 5.76
CA ILE A 168 -18.46 9.16 5.87
C ILE A 168 -19.13 8.95 4.50
N LYS A 169 -18.52 9.43 3.41
CA LYS A 169 -18.89 9.05 2.03
C LYS A 169 -18.49 7.61 1.74
#